data_AF-A0A1E4G2L9-F1
#
_entry.id   AF-A0A1E4G2L9-F1
#
_cell.length_a   1.000
_cell.length_b   1.000
_cell.length_c   1.000
_cell.angle_alpha   90.00
_cell.angle_beta   90.00
_cell.angle_gamma   90.00
#
_symmetry.space_group_name_H-M   'P 1'
#
loop_
_entity.id
_entity.type
_entity.pdbx_description
1 polymer ?
#
loop_
_entity_poly.entity_id
_entity_poly.type
_entity_poly.pdbx_seq_one_letter_code
_entity_poly.pdbx_strand_id
1 'polypeptide(L)'
;MADIPTSPPSICELEWTKREDGCFVAPATEIYWDWKNAGVWRFFKAVGMSPLKDDSNGRWFVLWNPAKCEIEANDMQRRIANIRAHRLEVDIKASDARRELDEARAANRERERIERERREQERAERERRRAEADKRERWELAEKEPERIARVRNEARAMLKTWHEFTNRSGKLIKLLDIDLLNRAELAEIESILRETRLKIKLKNAEVDGILVDGKDAVHWPEDLVVECVTALTLADEDRAGIRNKIGWGKGDTSRGHYCYGAILGTAEERARGIKLARQFLVHYRRQLWVKHGIDVLTWKARAA
;
A
#
# COMPACT_ATOMS: atom_id res chain seq x y z
N MET A 1 61.52 40.20 46.31
CA MET A 1 60.19 40.61 45.83
C MET A 1 59.89 39.74 44.62
N ALA A 2 58.75 39.05 44.60
CA ALA A 2 58.39 38.23 43.44
C ALA A 2 58.12 39.15 42.23
N ASP A 3 58.64 38.80 41.06
CA ASP A 3 58.39 39.54 39.83
C ASP A 3 56.91 39.37 39.45
N ILE A 4 56.14 40.44 39.65
CA ILE A 4 54.74 40.48 39.24
C ILE A 4 54.69 40.50 37.71
N PRO A 5 53.95 39.60 37.05
CA PRO A 5 53.85 39.59 35.60
C PRO A 5 53.31 40.93 35.09
N THR A 6 53.99 41.52 34.11
CA THR A 6 53.62 42.82 33.51
C THR A 6 52.73 42.68 32.28
N SER A 7 52.52 41.45 31.81
CA SER A 7 51.69 41.13 30.64
C SER A 7 50.75 39.97 30.95
N PRO A 8 49.54 39.94 30.35
CA PRO A 8 48.57 38.90 30.61
C PRO A 8 49.11 37.53 30.25
N PRO A 9 48.68 36.48 30.95
CA PRO A 9 49.00 35.14 30.54
C PRO A 9 48.40 34.84 29.15
N SER A 10 49.17 34.18 28.30
CA SER A 10 48.70 33.59 27.04
C SER A 10 47.84 32.35 27.35
N ILE A 11 46.74 32.55 28.05
CA ILE A 11 45.76 31.51 28.33
C ILE A 11 44.69 31.61 27.24
N CYS A 12 44.33 30.45 26.68
CA CYS A 12 43.13 30.32 25.86
C CYS A 12 43.09 31.10 24.54
N GLU A 13 44.26 31.46 23.98
CA GLU A 13 44.35 32.27 22.74
C GLU A 13 43.59 33.61 22.85
N LEU A 14 43.39 34.09 24.08
CA LEU A 14 42.70 35.36 24.32
C LEU A 14 43.56 36.51 23.80
N GLU A 15 42.97 37.30 22.91
CA GLU A 15 43.54 38.56 22.46
C GLU A 15 43.25 39.65 23.49
N TRP A 16 44.31 40.09 24.17
CA TRP A 16 44.22 41.04 25.27
C TRP A 16 44.38 42.48 24.79
N THR A 17 43.47 43.35 25.21
CA THR A 17 43.55 44.80 25.02
C THR A 17 43.90 45.47 26.35
N LYS A 18 44.99 46.25 26.40
CA LYS A 18 45.41 46.98 27.59
C LYS A 18 44.52 48.22 27.80
N ARG A 19 44.08 48.44 29.04
CA ARG A 19 43.31 49.61 29.46
C ARG A 19 44.20 50.66 30.13
N GLU A 20 43.69 51.88 30.22
CA GLU A 20 44.37 53.01 30.86
C GLU A 20 44.64 52.78 32.36
N ASP A 21 43.79 51.98 33.02
CA ASP A 21 43.94 51.59 34.43
C ASP A 21 45.01 50.50 34.67
N GLY A 22 45.75 50.11 33.63
CA GLY A 22 46.79 49.09 33.69
C GLY A 22 46.26 47.65 33.68
N CYS A 23 44.94 47.45 33.65
CA CYS A 23 44.35 46.13 33.47
C CYS A 23 44.27 45.75 31.99
N PHE A 24 43.99 44.48 31.71
CA PHE A 24 43.83 43.97 30.35
C PHE A 24 42.48 43.29 30.21
N VAL A 25 41.84 43.43 29.05
CA VAL A 25 40.53 42.85 28.77
C VAL A 25 40.58 42.01 27.50
N ALA A 26 39.92 40.85 27.52
CA ALA A 26 39.72 40.01 26.34
C ALA A 26 38.25 39.55 26.23
N PRO A 27 37.70 39.40 25.01
CA PRO A 27 36.40 38.77 24.82
C PRO A 27 36.47 37.30 25.27
N ALA A 28 35.50 36.86 26.08
CA ALA A 28 35.46 35.48 26.55
C ALA A 28 35.01 34.56 25.42
N THR A 29 35.82 33.55 25.08
CA THR A 29 35.37 32.44 24.22
C THR A 29 34.68 31.39 25.09
N GLU A 30 33.48 30.93 24.71
CA GLU A 30 32.62 30.02 25.49
C GLU A 30 33.34 28.76 26.00
N ILE A 31 34.39 28.31 25.31
CA ILE A 31 35.06 27.03 25.54
C ILE A 31 35.84 26.97 26.86
N TYR A 32 36.21 28.09 27.48
CA TYR A 32 37.08 28.11 28.66
C TYR A 32 36.42 28.58 29.96
N TRP A 33 35.16 28.99 29.88
CA TRP A 33 34.41 29.60 30.97
C TRP A 33 33.16 28.79 31.31
N ASP A 34 33.28 27.46 31.36
CA ASP A 34 32.29 26.66 32.10
C ASP A 34 32.44 26.99 33.59
N TRP A 35 31.76 28.05 33.98
CA TRP A 35 31.80 28.66 35.31
C TRP A 35 31.35 27.70 36.41
N LYS A 36 30.80 26.54 36.05
CA LYS A 36 30.41 25.49 36.98
C LYS A 36 31.59 24.65 37.46
N ASN A 37 32.77 24.76 36.83
CA ASN A 37 33.96 24.04 37.24
C ASN A 37 34.76 24.83 38.29
N ALA A 38 34.40 24.64 39.56
CA ALA A 38 34.92 25.42 40.70
C ALA A 38 36.46 25.45 40.84
N GLY A 39 37.16 24.42 40.32
CA GLY A 39 38.63 24.37 40.31
C GLY A 39 39.26 25.36 39.32
N VAL A 40 38.66 25.52 38.15
CA VAL A 40 39.13 26.43 37.08
C VAL A 40 38.96 27.88 37.51
N TRP A 41 37.86 28.19 38.21
CA TRP A 41 37.61 29.52 38.79
C TRP A 41 38.63 29.92 39.85
N ARG A 42 39.03 28.99 40.73
CA ARG A 42 40.07 29.26 41.73
C ARG A 42 41.41 29.59 41.08
N PHE A 43 41.76 28.90 39.99
CA PHE A 43 42.96 29.22 39.21
C PHE A 43 42.87 30.61 38.58
N PHE A 44 41.78 30.93 37.88
CA PHE A 44 41.61 32.23 37.26
C PHE A 44 41.68 33.38 38.26
N LYS A 45 41.03 33.23 39.41
CA LYS A 45 41.10 34.22 40.49
C LYS A 45 42.54 34.40 41.01
N ALA A 46 43.27 33.31 41.20
CA ALA A 46 44.65 33.35 41.71
C ALA A 46 45.64 33.96 40.70
N VAL A 47 45.38 33.88 39.39
CA VAL A 47 46.18 34.59 38.36
C VAL A 47 45.71 36.03 38.12
N GLY A 48 44.82 36.57 38.95
CA GLY A 48 44.30 37.93 38.82
C GLY A 48 43.25 38.11 37.71
N MET A 49 42.66 37.02 37.20
CA MET A 49 41.59 37.05 36.21
C MET A 49 40.21 37.09 36.88
N SER A 50 39.30 37.88 36.33
CA SER A 50 37.92 38.02 36.82
C SER A 50 36.97 38.16 35.65
N PRO A 51 35.75 37.59 35.73
CA PRO A 51 34.76 37.81 34.70
C PRO A 51 34.30 39.27 34.80
N LEU A 52 34.33 39.97 33.68
CA LEU A 52 33.60 41.23 33.53
C LEU A 52 32.22 40.89 33.00
N LYS A 53 31.21 41.45 33.68
CA LYS A 53 29.81 41.26 33.32
C LYS A 53 29.58 41.74 31.88
N ASP A 54 28.68 41.00 31.23
CA ASP A 54 27.93 41.29 30.02
C ASP A 54 27.93 42.77 29.60
N ASP A 55 28.38 43.04 28.36
CA ASP A 55 28.01 44.31 27.71
C ASP A 55 26.50 44.33 27.41
N SER A 56 25.95 45.46 26.98
CA SER A 56 24.52 45.55 26.63
C SER A 56 24.10 44.62 25.46
N ASN A 57 25.02 43.82 24.90
CA ASN A 57 24.82 42.96 23.73
C ASN A 57 25.02 41.46 24.03
N GLY A 58 25.13 41.01 25.28
CA GLY A 58 25.21 39.58 25.60
C GLY A 58 26.63 39.00 25.58
N ARG A 59 27.69 39.82 25.45
CA ARG A 59 29.08 39.33 25.34
C ARG A 59 29.81 39.40 26.69
N TRP A 60 30.38 38.26 27.08
CA TRP A 60 31.21 38.15 28.27
C TRP A 60 32.64 38.62 28.00
N PHE A 61 33.23 39.28 29.00
CA PHE A 61 34.61 39.72 28.95
C PHE A 61 35.39 39.17 30.14
N VAL A 62 36.70 39.13 29.98
CA VAL A 62 37.62 38.71 31.03
C VAL A 62 38.54 39.87 31.34
N LEU A 63 38.60 40.28 32.60
CA LEU A 63 39.58 41.23 33.11
C LEU A 63 40.78 40.44 33.64
N TRP A 64 41.98 40.85 33.28
CA TRP A 64 43.20 40.48 34.00
C TRP A 64 43.77 41.71 34.69
N ASN A 65 43.98 41.58 36.00
CA ASN A 65 44.58 42.61 36.83
C ASN A 65 45.89 42.07 37.45
N PRO A 66 47.06 42.56 37.00
CA PRO A 66 48.35 42.08 37.50
C PRO A 66 48.54 42.30 39.00
N ALA A 67 47.95 43.36 39.57
CA ALA A 67 48.03 43.65 41.01
C ALA A 67 47.23 42.66 41.87
N LYS A 68 46.32 41.89 41.26
CA LYS A 68 45.55 40.83 41.92
C LYS A 68 46.11 39.43 41.65
N CYS A 69 47.25 39.33 40.99
CA CYS A 69 47.91 38.05 40.74
C CYS A 69 48.58 37.58 42.03
N GLU A 70 48.10 36.46 42.58
CA GLU A 70 48.61 35.84 43.81
C GLU A 70 49.67 34.75 43.50
N ILE A 71 49.97 34.52 42.23
CA ILE A 71 50.86 33.45 41.75
C ILE A 71 52.07 34.05 41.05
N GLU A 72 53.26 33.48 41.29
CA GLU A 72 54.49 33.85 40.58
C GLU A 72 54.41 33.52 39.08
N ALA A 73 55.09 34.31 38.25
CA ALA A 73 55.06 34.15 36.79
C ALA A 73 55.42 32.73 36.32
N ASN A 74 56.40 32.09 36.96
CA ASN A 74 56.83 30.72 36.63
C ASN A 74 55.78 29.66 37.00
N ASP A 75 55.11 29.78 38.16
CA ASP A 75 54.05 28.85 38.56
C ASP A 75 52.79 29.06 37.70
N MET A 76 52.51 30.30 37.30
CA MET A 76 51.47 30.61 36.32
C MET A 76 51.73 29.90 34.99
N GLN A 77 52.91 30.05 34.39
CA GLN A 77 53.26 29.38 33.13
C GLN A 77 53.15 27.86 33.23
N ARG A 78 53.60 27.27 34.36
CA ARG A 78 53.52 25.82 34.61
C ARG A 78 52.07 25.33 34.65
N ARG A 79 51.18 26.03 35.35
CA ARG A 79 49.75 25.68 35.42
C ARG A 79 49.06 25.83 34.07
N ILE A 80 49.42 26.84 33.27
CA ILE A 80 48.91 27.02 31.91
C ILE A 80 49.32 25.87 31.01
N ALA A 81 50.59 25.46 31.06
CA ALA A 81 51.08 24.30 30.32
C ALA A 81 50.32 23.03 30.71
N ASN A 82 50.06 22.81 32.00
CA ASN A 82 49.28 21.67 32.48
C ASN A 82 47.82 21.69 31.96
N ILE A 83 47.17 22.86 31.94
CA ILE A 83 45.80 23.00 31.40
C ILE A 83 45.77 22.70 29.90
N ARG A 84 46.75 23.20 29.14
CA ARG A 84 46.87 22.93 27.69
C ARG A 84 47.10 21.44 27.43
N ALA A 85 48.01 20.81 28.17
CA ALA A 85 48.30 19.39 28.05
C ALA A 85 47.07 18.52 28.37
N HIS A 86 46.35 18.84 29.45
CA HIS A 86 45.13 18.13 29.83
C HIS A 86 44.04 18.26 28.76
N ARG A 87 43.86 19.45 28.18
CA ARG A 87 42.88 19.65 27.11
C ARG A 87 43.22 18.86 25.86
N LEU A 88 44.49 18.88 25.44
CA LEU A 88 44.95 18.08 24.30
C LEU A 88 44.68 16.59 24.54
N GLU A 89 44.91 16.09 25.74
CA GLU A 89 44.60 14.70 26.11
C GLU A 89 43.10 14.39 26.02
N VAL A 90 42.24 15.30 26.48
CA VAL A 90 40.78 15.17 26.37
C VAL A 90 40.31 15.18 24.91
N ASP A 91 40.84 16.09 24.09
CA ASP A 91 40.49 16.21 22.68
C ASP A 91 40.96 14.97 21.88
N ILE A 92 42.14 14.42 22.18
CA ILE A 92 42.61 13.16 21.60
C ILE A 92 41.67 12.01 21.97
N LYS A 93 41.35 11.84 23.27
CA LYS A 93 40.42 10.79 23.72
C LYS A 93 39.03 10.93 23.10
N ALA A 94 38.53 12.16 22.95
CA ALA A 94 37.26 12.41 22.30
C ALA A 94 37.29 12.09 20.80
N SER A 95 38.41 12.38 20.13
CA SER A 95 38.62 12.02 18.72
C SER A 95 38.68 10.49 18.52
N ASP A 96 39.41 9.78 19.38
CA ASP A 96 39.51 8.33 19.33
C ASP A 96 38.15 7.65 19.56
N ALA A 97 37.40 8.12 20.57
CA ALA A 97 36.06 7.61 20.84
C ALA A 97 35.08 7.86 19.68
N ARG A 98 35.20 9.00 18.98
CA ARG A 98 34.41 9.26 17.76
C ARG A 98 34.77 8.31 16.63
N ARG A 99 36.06 8.05 16.42
CA ARG A 99 36.53 7.11 15.40
C ARG A 99 36.01 5.69 15.66
N GLU A 100 36.12 5.21 16.90
CA GLU A 100 35.60 3.89 17.30
C GLU A 100 34.08 3.79 17.09
N LEU A 101 33.32 4.84 17.43
CA LEU A 101 31.87 4.87 17.23
C LEU A 101 31.51 4.82 15.73
N ASP A 102 32.24 5.54 14.89
CA ASP A 102 32.00 5.57 13.45
C ASP A 102 32.35 4.23 12.79
N GLU A 103 33.44 3.59 13.22
CA GLU A 103 33.81 2.22 12.81
C GLU A 103 32.73 1.21 13.23
N ALA A 104 32.23 1.28 14.46
CA ALA A 104 31.16 0.43 14.95
C ALA A 104 29.85 0.64 14.16
N ARG A 105 29.52 1.88 13.82
CA ARG A 105 28.36 2.22 12.96
C ARG A 105 28.53 1.73 11.53
N ALA A 106 29.75 1.79 10.98
CA ALA A 106 30.03 1.24 9.66
C ALA A 106 29.88 -0.30 9.66
N ALA A 107 30.44 -0.97 10.67
CA ALA A 107 30.32 -2.42 10.83
C ALA A 107 28.86 -2.88 11.01
N ASN A 108 28.06 -2.15 11.79
CA ASN A 108 26.64 -2.46 11.94
C ASN A 108 25.86 -2.29 10.64
N ARG A 109 26.11 -1.20 9.89
CA ARG A 109 25.48 -0.99 8.57
C ARG A 109 25.82 -2.11 7.60
N GLU A 110 27.06 -2.58 7.61
CA GLU A 110 27.50 -3.69 6.76
C GLU A 110 26.81 -5.01 7.14
N ARG A 111 26.72 -5.33 8.44
CA ARG A 111 25.99 -6.50 8.93
C ARG A 111 24.51 -6.47 8.53
N GLU A 112 23.87 -5.31 8.68
CA GLU A 112 22.46 -5.13 8.27
C GLU A 112 22.25 -5.26 6.77
N ARG A 113 23.25 -4.88 5.95
CA ARG A 113 23.21 -5.08 4.49
C ARG A 113 23.27 -6.58 4.16
N ILE A 114 24.27 -7.28 4.71
CA ILE A 114 24.45 -8.72 4.49
C ILE A 114 23.21 -9.50 4.95
N GLU A 115 22.63 -9.14 6.09
CA GLU A 115 21.42 -9.81 6.58
C GLU A 115 20.20 -9.55 5.68
N ARG A 116 20.04 -8.32 5.16
CA ARG A 116 18.96 -8.01 4.21
C ARG A 116 19.11 -8.80 2.91
N GLU A 117 20.31 -8.82 2.33
CA GLU A 117 20.61 -9.59 1.13
C GLU A 117 20.33 -11.09 1.35
N ARG A 118 20.71 -11.65 2.50
CA ARG A 118 20.40 -13.06 2.82
C ARG A 118 18.89 -13.31 2.90
N ARG A 119 18.14 -12.42 3.55
CA ARG A 119 16.67 -12.55 3.66
C ARG A 119 15.99 -12.43 2.30
N GLU A 120 16.48 -11.56 1.43
CA GLU A 120 15.98 -11.42 0.05
C GLU A 120 16.30 -12.65 -0.79
N GLN A 121 17.52 -13.20 -0.69
CA GLN A 121 17.89 -14.45 -1.35
C GLN A 121 17.05 -15.63 -0.87
N GLU A 122 16.84 -15.78 0.45
CA GLU A 122 15.99 -16.83 1.02
C GLU A 122 14.53 -16.70 0.54
N ARG A 123 14.00 -15.47 0.42
CA ARG A 123 12.64 -15.23 -0.12
C ARG A 123 12.56 -15.59 -1.60
N ALA A 124 13.52 -15.12 -2.39
CA ALA A 124 13.59 -15.43 -3.82
C ALA A 124 13.74 -16.94 -4.07
N GLU A 125 14.52 -17.64 -3.26
CA GLU A 125 14.66 -19.10 -3.36
C GLU A 125 13.37 -19.82 -3.00
N ARG A 126 12.67 -19.40 -1.93
CA ARG A 126 11.36 -19.97 -1.58
C ARG A 126 10.33 -19.75 -2.67
N GLU A 127 10.31 -18.56 -3.27
CA GLU A 127 9.43 -18.25 -4.40
C GLU A 127 9.75 -19.11 -5.62
N ARG A 128 11.04 -19.28 -5.97
CA ARG A 128 11.47 -20.18 -7.04
C ARG A 128 11.04 -21.63 -6.78
N ARG A 129 11.29 -22.16 -5.58
CA ARG A 129 10.87 -23.53 -5.20
C ARG A 129 9.35 -23.70 -5.27
N ARG A 130 8.57 -22.69 -4.86
CA ARG A 130 7.11 -22.72 -4.97
C ARG A 130 6.65 -22.70 -6.43
N ALA A 131 7.26 -21.85 -7.27
CA ALA A 131 6.94 -21.78 -8.68
C ALA A 131 7.28 -23.09 -9.42
N GLU A 132 8.42 -23.70 -9.09
CA GLU A 132 8.81 -25.01 -9.63
C GLU A 132 7.87 -26.13 -9.15
N ALA A 133 7.48 -26.12 -7.88
CA ALA A 133 6.51 -27.07 -7.35
C ALA A 133 5.13 -26.94 -8.01
N ASP A 134 4.62 -25.70 -8.17
CA ASP A 134 3.34 -25.45 -8.86
C ASP A 134 3.42 -25.86 -10.34
N LYS A 135 4.53 -25.56 -11.03
CA LYS A 135 4.75 -26.02 -12.40
C LYS A 135 4.76 -27.55 -12.49
N ARG A 136 5.43 -28.24 -11.57
CA ARG A 136 5.47 -29.70 -11.52
C ARG A 136 4.09 -30.30 -11.25
N GLU A 137 3.34 -29.73 -10.30
CA GLU A 137 1.98 -30.16 -9.99
C GLU A 137 1.04 -30.01 -11.20
N ARG A 138 1.11 -28.87 -11.90
CA ARG A 138 0.32 -28.62 -13.13
C ARG A 138 0.59 -29.68 -14.20
N TRP A 139 1.86 -30.01 -14.44
CA TRP A 139 2.24 -31.06 -15.39
C TRP A 139 1.76 -32.44 -14.95
N GLU A 140 1.97 -32.78 -13.69
CA GLU A 140 1.54 -34.07 -13.14
C GLU A 140 0.02 -34.26 -13.23
N LEU A 141 -0.76 -33.21 -12.94
CA LEU A 141 -2.21 -33.27 -13.09
C LEU A 141 -2.64 -33.43 -14.55
N ALA A 142 -2.00 -32.70 -15.47
CA ALA A 142 -2.27 -32.79 -16.90
C ALA A 142 -1.96 -34.19 -17.46
N GLU A 143 -0.93 -34.85 -16.95
CA GLU A 143 -0.55 -36.22 -17.33
C GLU A 143 -1.47 -37.27 -16.71
N LYS A 144 -1.81 -37.14 -15.42
CA LYS A 144 -2.61 -38.14 -14.69
C LYS A 144 -4.11 -38.06 -14.95
N GLU A 145 -4.64 -36.85 -15.18
CA GLU A 145 -6.08 -36.61 -15.28
C GLU A 145 -6.52 -35.85 -16.55
N PRO A 146 -5.99 -36.14 -17.75
CA PRO A 146 -6.27 -35.36 -18.97
C PRO A 146 -7.76 -35.39 -19.34
N GLU A 147 -8.42 -36.54 -19.20
CA GLU A 147 -9.84 -36.69 -19.52
C GLU A 147 -10.74 -35.90 -18.58
N ARG A 148 -10.41 -35.84 -17.27
CA ARG A 148 -11.16 -35.05 -16.30
C ARG A 148 -11.05 -33.57 -16.64
N ILE A 149 -9.84 -33.07 -16.92
CA ILE A 149 -9.61 -31.68 -17.29
C ILE A 149 -10.40 -31.34 -18.55
N ALA A 150 -10.31 -32.18 -19.59
CA ALA A 150 -11.04 -31.98 -20.84
C ALA A 150 -12.55 -31.95 -20.62
N ARG A 151 -13.09 -32.89 -19.84
CA ARG A 151 -14.52 -32.94 -19.49
C ARG A 151 -14.97 -31.67 -18.78
N VAL A 152 -14.26 -31.25 -17.73
CA VAL A 152 -14.60 -30.06 -16.95
C VAL A 152 -14.51 -28.79 -17.79
N ARG A 153 -13.49 -28.66 -18.65
CA ARG A 153 -13.37 -27.52 -19.57
C ARG A 153 -14.49 -27.48 -20.60
N ASN A 154 -14.83 -28.62 -21.21
CA ASN A 154 -15.91 -28.71 -22.18
C ASN A 154 -17.26 -28.37 -21.53
N GLU A 155 -17.49 -28.88 -20.33
CA GLU A 155 -18.67 -28.55 -19.54
C GLU A 155 -18.74 -27.06 -19.19
N ALA A 156 -17.63 -26.45 -18.78
CA ALA A 156 -17.57 -25.03 -18.50
C ALA A 156 -17.82 -24.17 -19.75
N ARG A 157 -17.26 -24.56 -20.90
CA ARG A 157 -17.50 -23.88 -22.18
C ARG A 157 -18.97 -24.01 -22.61
N ALA A 158 -19.57 -25.19 -22.44
CA ALA A 158 -21.00 -25.39 -22.70
C ALA A 158 -21.86 -24.53 -21.76
N MET A 159 -21.52 -24.49 -20.47
CA MET A 159 -22.19 -23.64 -19.48
C MET A 159 -22.10 -22.17 -19.86
N LEU A 160 -20.91 -21.68 -20.25
CA LEU A 160 -20.77 -20.30 -20.70
C LEU A 160 -21.54 -20.06 -22.00
N LYS A 161 -21.53 -20.96 -22.97
CA LYS A 161 -22.26 -20.77 -24.23
C LYS A 161 -23.76 -20.52 -24.01
N THR A 162 -24.37 -21.24 -23.09
CA THR A 162 -25.82 -21.16 -22.84
C THR A 162 -26.16 -20.20 -21.71
N TRP A 163 -25.42 -20.26 -20.60
CA TRP A 163 -25.76 -19.59 -19.34
C TRP A 163 -24.73 -18.54 -18.93
N HIS A 164 -23.92 -17.98 -19.85
CA HIS A 164 -22.89 -16.96 -19.54
C HIS A 164 -23.39 -15.90 -18.57
N GLU A 165 -24.49 -15.26 -18.96
CA GLU A 165 -25.11 -14.14 -18.26
C GLU A 165 -25.69 -14.53 -16.88
N PHE A 166 -26.05 -15.79 -16.69
CA PHE A 166 -26.62 -16.30 -15.45
C PHE A 166 -25.59 -16.97 -14.53
N THR A 167 -24.40 -17.25 -15.06
CA THR A 167 -23.29 -17.93 -14.37
C THR A 167 -22.66 -16.99 -13.35
N ASN A 168 -22.61 -17.43 -12.10
CA ASN A 168 -21.89 -16.69 -11.08
C ASN A 168 -20.40 -16.68 -11.42
N ARG A 169 -19.75 -15.52 -11.28
CA ARG A 169 -18.30 -15.39 -11.51
C ARG A 169 -17.88 -15.83 -12.93
N SER A 170 -18.72 -15.61 -13.94
CA SER A 170 -18.45 -15.93 -15.35
C SER A 170 -17.09 -15.39 -15.83
N GLY A 171 -16.74 -14.15 -15.45
CA GLY A 171 -15.42 -13.56 -15.76
C GLY A 171 -14.24 -14.28 -15.11
N LYS A 172 -14.40 -14.85 -13.90
CA LYS A 172 -13.37 -15.71 -13.28
C LYS A 172 -13.29 -17.05 -14.00
N LEU A 173 -14.43 -17.63 -14.38
CA LEU A 173 -14.48 -18.88 -15.14
C LEU A 173 -13.77 -18.75 -16.49
N ILE A 174 -13.98 -17.66 -17.23
CA ILE A 174 -13.26 -17.36 -18.48
C ILE A 174 -11.75 -17.34 -18.24
N LYS A 175 -11.29 -16.56 -17.26
CA LYS A 175 -9.86 -16.47 -16.91
C LYS A 175 -9.25 -17.83 -16.57
N LEU A 176 -9.98 -18.69 -15.86
CA LEU A 176 -9.51 -20.05 -15.54
C LEU A 176 -9.46 -20.95 -16.78
N LEU A 177 -10.38 -20.79 -17.73
CA LEU A 177 -10.40 -21.55 -18.98
C LEU A 177 -9.28 -21.15 -19.95
N ASP A 178 -8.74 -19.93 -19.82
CA ASP A 178 -7.61 -19.42 -20.60
C ASP A 178 -6.24 -19.91 -20.09
N ILE A 179 -6.19 -20.54 -18.90
CA ILE A 179 -4.95 -21.12 -18.37
C ILE A 179 -4.66 -22.42 -19.10
N ASP A 180 -3.49 -22.57 -19.71
CA ASP A 180 -3.09 -23.76 -20.47
C ASP A 180 -3.05 -25.04 -19.62
N LEU A 181 -2.36 -24.98 -18.47
CA LEU A 181 -2.20 -26.09 -17.53
C LEU A 181 -2.79 -25.72 -16.17
N LEU A 182 -3.90 -26.36 -15.80
CA LEU A 182 -4.54 -26.13 -14.51
C LEU A 182 -3.80 -26.87 -13.39
N ASN A 183 -3.72 -26.26 -12.22
CA ASN A 183 -3.42 -27.00 -10.99
C ASN A 183 -4.71 -27.53 -10.33
N ARG A 184 -4.59 -28.30 -9.24
CA ARG A 184 -5.74 -28.93 -8.58
C ARG A 184 -6.73 -27.92 -8.02
N ALA A 185 -6.24 -26.81 -7.48
CA ALA A 185 -7.07 -25.76 -6.90
C ALA A 185 -7.88 -25.04 -7.97
N GLU A 186 -7.27 -24.72 -9.12
CA GLU A 186 -7.94 -24.09 -10.26
C GLU A 186 -8.99 -25.01 -10.87
N LEU A 187 -8.70 -26.30 -11.03
CA LEU A 187 -9.68 -27.28 -11.51
C LEU A 187 -10.87 -27.40 -10.54
N ALA A 188 -10.61 -27.49 -9.24
CA ALA A 188 -11.65 -27.54 -8.21
C ALA A 188 -12.50 -26.25 -8.18
N GLU A 189 -11.90 -25.09 -8.44
CA GLU A 189 -12.61 -23.82 -8.54
C GLU A 189 -13.57 -23.79 -9.74
N ILE A 190 -13.16 -24.31 -10.90
CA ILE A 190 -14.06 -24.46 -12.06
C ILE A 190 -15.23 -25.38 -11.70
N GLU A 191 -14.96 -26.54 -11.11
CA GLU A 191 -16.00 -27.49 -10.68
C GLU A 191 -16.97 -26.85 -9.67
N SER A 192 -16.46 -26.01 -8.76
CA SER A 192 -17.27 -25.27 -7.79
C SER A 192 -18.21 -24.27 -8.48
N ILE A 193 -17.69 -23.46 -9.41
CA ILE A 193 -18.50 -22.51 -10.19
C ILE A 193 -19.60 -23.22 -10.97
N LEU A 194 -19.29 -24.37 -11.60
CA LEU A 194 -20.26 -25.16 -12.34
C LEU A 194 -21.35 -25.71 -11.44
N ARG A 195 -20.99 -26.20 -10.25
CA ARG A 195 -21.93 -26.72 -9.25
C ARG A 195 -22.87 -25.63 -8.73
N GLU A 196 -22.34 -24.47 -8.37
CA GLU A 196 -23.12 -23.32 -7.92
C GLU A 196 -24.10 -22.84 -9.01
N THR A 197 -23.63 -22.77 -10.25
CA THR A 197 -24.46 -22.32 -11.38
C THR A 197 -25.59 -23.31 -11.65
N ARG A 198 -25.32 -24.62 -11.63
CA ARG A 198 -26.36 -25.66 -11.73
C ARG A 198 -27.37 -25.58 -10.61
N LEU A 199 -26.92 -25.38 -9.37
CA LEU A 199 -27.81 -25.24 -8.23
C LEU A 199 -28.72 -24.01 -8.42
N LYS A 200 -28.17 -22.88 -8.86
CA LYS A 200 -28.91 -21.66 -9.17
C LYS A 200 -29.96 -21.89 -10.26
N ILE A 201 -29.60 -22.59 -11.36
CA ILE A 201 -30.53 -22.98 -12.42
C ILE A 201 -31.64 -23.87 -11.87
N LYS A 202 -31.30 -24.91 -11.10
CA LYS A 202 -32.27 -25.84 -10.51
C LYS A 202 -33.27 -25.11 -9.60
N LEU A 203 -32.79 -24.24 -8.73
CA LEU A 203 -33.64 -23.45 -7.85
C LEU A 203 -34.55 -22.51 -8.65
N LYS A 204 -34.04 -21.90 -9.72
CA LYS A 204 -34.85 -21.04 -10.58
C LYS A 204 -35.88 -21.81 -11.39
N ASN A 205 -35.55 -23.00 -11.89
CA ASN A 205 -36.50 -23.89 -12.55
C ASN A 205 -37.67 -24.24 -11.62
N ALA A 206 -37.39 -24.59 -10.36
CA ALA A 206 -38.42 -24.89 -9.37
C ALA A 206 -39.32 -23.67 -9.07
N GLU A 207 -38.75 -22.46 -8.99
CA GLU A 207 -39.51 -21.21 -8.87
C GLU A 207 -40.44 -21.02 -10.08
N VAL A 208 -39.94 -21.21 -11.30
CA VAL A 208 -40.70 -21.04 -12.55
C VAL A 208 -41.81 -22.07 -12.71
N ASP A 209 -41.58 -23.31 -12.28
CA ASP A 209 -42.57 -24.38 -12.36
C ASP A 209 -43.79 -24.04 -11.48
N GLY A 210 -43.59 -23.39 -10.33
CA GLY A 210 -44.66 -22.92 -9.43
C GLY A 210 -45.43 -21.68 -9.91
N ILE A 211 -44.99 -21.03 -11.00
CA ILE A 211 -45.66 -19.84 -11.53
C ILE A 211 -46.94 -20.23 -12.29
N LEU A 212 -48.07 -19.62 -11.93
CA LEU A 212 -49.29 -19.67 -12.74
C LEU A 212 -49.27 -18.49 -13.73
N VAL A 213 -49.33 -18.79 -15.03
CA VAL A 213 -49.49 -17.76 -16.07
C VAL A 213 -50.99 -17.61 -16.30
N ASP A 214 -51.64 -16.75 -15.51
CA ASP A 214 -53.05 -16.45 -15.66
C ASP A 214 -53.30 -15.00 -16.14
N GLY A 215 -54.28 -14.85 -17.01
CA GLY A 215 -54.30 -13.95 -18.19
C GLY A 215 -54.37 -12.43 -18.00
N LYS A 216 -53.94 -11.86 -16.87
CA LYS A 216 -53.97 -10.40 -16.66
C LYS A 216 -52.59 -9.73 -16.60
N ASP A 217 -51.58 -10.43 -16.08
CA ASP A 217 -50.25 -9.84 -15.83
C ASP A 217 -49.16 -10.36 -16.77
N ALA A 218 -49.50 -11.19 -17.76
CA ALA A 218 -48.55 -11.73 -18.73
C ALA A 218 -48.81 -11.24 -20.16
N VAL A 219 -47.75 -11.17 -20.98
CA VAL A 219 -47.89 -10.91 -22.41
C VAL A 219 -48.20 -12.22 -23.16
N HIS A 220 -49.19 -12.20 -24.04
CA HIS A 220 -49.56 -13.34 -24.90
C HIS A 220 -48.88 -13.28 -26.27
N TRP A 221 -47.65 -12.77 -26.31
CA TRP A 221 -46.91 -12.63 -27.56
C TRP A 221 -46.44 -13.99 -28.10
N PRO A 222 -46.27 -14.10 -29.43
CA PRO A 222 -45.61 -15.24 -30.05
C PRO A 222 -44.23 -15.47 -29.46
N GLU A 223 -43.82 -16.73 -29.46
CA GLU A 223 -42.55 -17.12 -28.85
C GLU A 223 -41.35 -16.40 -29.48
N ASP A 224 -41.31 -16.30 -30.80
CA ASP A 224 -40.19 -15.65 -31.52
C ASP A 224 -40.02 -14.18 -31.12
N LEU A 225 -41.14 -13.46 -30.92
CA LEU A 225 -41.11 -12.08 -30.44
C LEU A 225 -40.63 -12.00 -28.98
N VAL A 226 -41.03 -12.96 -28.12
CA VAL A 226 -40.53 -13.04 -26.74
C VAL A 226 -39.02 -13.29 -26.74
N VAL A 227 -38.53 -14.19 -27.58
CA VAL A 227 -37.09 -14.49 -27.74
C VAL A 227 -36.32 -13.24 -28.17
N GLU A 228 -36.81 -12.54 -29.19
CA GLU A 228 -36.20 -11.29 -29.68
C GLU A 228 -36.13 -10.23 -28.58
N CYS A 229 -37.22 -10.04 -27.83
CA CYS A 229 -37.28 -9.09 -26.73
C CYS A 229 -36.30 -9.44 -25.60
N VAL A 230 -36.27 -10.70 -25.16
CA VAL A 230 -35.36 -11.16 -24.09
C VAL A 230 -33.91 -10.99 -24.52
N THR A 231 -33.59 -11.32 -25.77
CA THR A 231 -32.24 -11.16 -26.33
C THR A 231 -31.83 -9.70 -26.37
N ALA A 232 -32.67 -8.83 -26.92
CA ALA A 232 -32.39 -7.40 -27.03
C ALA A 232 -32.18 -6.73 -25.66
N LEU A 233 -33.01 -7.09 -24.67
CA LEU A 233 -32.89 -6.56 -23.31
C LEU A 233 -31.63 -7.09 -22.61
N THR A 234 -31.31 -8.36 -22.78
CA THR A 234 -30.14 -8.98 -22.14
C THR A 234 -28.83 -8.45 -22.69
N LEU A 235 -28.69 -8.35 -24.01
CA LEU A 235 -27.48 -7.81 -24.64
C LEU A 235 -27.27 -6.31 -24.34
N ALA A 236 -28.34 -5.59 -24.02
CA ALA A 236 -28.23 -4.21 -23.57
C ALA A 236 -27.84 -4.08 -22.08
N ASP A 237 -27.97 -5.16 -21.30
CA ASP A 237 -27.86 -5.20 -19.84
C ASP A 237 -26.44 -5.41 -19.30
N GLU A 238 -25.38 -5.26 -20.10
CA GLU A 238 -23.95 -5.46 -19.74
C GLU A 238 -23.47 -4.57 -18.55
N ASP A 239 -24.02 -4.74 -17.36
CA ASP A 239 -23.66 -4.15 -16.07
C ASP A 239 -23.96 -2.66 -15.87
N ARG A 240 -24.64 -2.00 -16.82
CA ARG A 240 -24.82 -0.53 -16.79
C ARG A 240 -26.24 -0.04 -17.04
N ALA A 241 -27.29 -0.84 -16.95
CA ALA A 241 -28.66 -0.35 -17.19
C ALA A 241 -29.02 0.89 -16.34
N GLY A 242 -28.57 0.94 -15.07
CA GLY A 242 -28.74 2.13 -14.21
C GLY A 242 -28.01 3.39 -14.69
N ILE A 243 -26.92 3.24 -15.46
CA ILE A 243 -26.08 4.33 -16.01
C ILE A 243 -26.49 4.66 -17.45
N ARG A 244 -26.94 3.67 -18.23
CA ARG A 244 -27.40 3.78 -19.62
C ARG A 244 -28.88 4.16 -19.70
N ASN A 245 -29.36 5.08 -18.85
CA ASN A 245 -30.73 5.58 -18.86
C ASN A 245 -31.83 4.49 -18.78
N LYS A 246 -31.61 3.41 -18.02
CA LYS A 246 -32.52 2.27 -17.85
C LYS A 246 -32.76 1.46 -19.13
N ILE A 247 -31.78 1.43 -20.04
CA ILE A 247 -31.77 0.52 -21.19
C ILE A 247 -31.12 -0.80 -20.73
N GLY A 248 -31.82 -1.91 -20.92
CA GLY A 248 -31.51 -3.25 -20.41
C GLY A 248 -32.61 -3.79 -19.51
N TRP A 249 -32.25 -4.70 -18.61
CA TRP A 249 -33.12 -5.14 -17.52
C TRP A 249 -33.07 -4.13 -16.36
N GLY A 250 -34.18 -4.00 -15.64
CA GLY A 250 -34.16 -3.29 -14.37
C GLY A 250 -33.34 -4.05 -13.34
N LYS A 251 -32.75 -3.34 -12.36
CA LYS A 251 -31.96 -3.95 -11.27
C LYS A 251 -32.70 -5.09 -10.55
N GLY A 252 -34.02 -4.99 -10.41
CA GLY A 252 -34.85 -6.03 -9.78
C GLY A 252 -35.07 -7.27 -10.65
N ASP A 253 -34.95 -7.15 -11.97
CA ASP A 253 -35.28 -8.21 -12.93
C ASP A 253 -34.06 -8.77 -13.66
N THR A 254 -32.89 -8.13 -13.60
CA THR A 254 -31.66 -8.56 -14.29
C THR A 254 -31.36 -10.06 -14.13
N SER A 255 -31.44 -10.58 -12.89
CA SER A 255 -31.23 -12.00 -12.61
C SER A 255 -32.26 -12.91 -13.31
N ARG A 256 -33.54 -12.49 -13.37
CA ARG A 256 -34.60 -13.22 -14.08
C ARG A 256 -34.44 -13.11 -15.59
N GLY A 257 -34.08 -11.94 -16.10
CA GLY A 257 -33.79 -11.69 -17.50
C GLY A 257 -32.65 -12.55 -18.04
N HIS A 258 -31.51 -12.57 -17.35
CA HIS A 258 -30.37 -13.42 -17.68
C HIS A 258 -30.68 -14.91 -17.58
N TYR A 259 -31.52 -15.33 -16.62
CA TYR A 259 -32.04 -16.69 -16.58
C TYR A 259 -32.88 -16.99 -17.83
N CYS A 260 -33.85 -16.14 -18.18
CA CYS A 260 -34.68 -16.34 -19.36
C CYS A 260 -33.84 -16.46 -20.63
N TYR A 261 -32.84 -15.59 -20.78
CA TYR A 261 -31.92 -15.65 -21.91
C TYR A 261 -31.19 -16.99 -21.99
N GLY A 262 -30.59 -17.44 -20.88
CA GLY A 262 -29.91 -18.73 -20.89
C GLY A 262 -30.84 -19.92 -21.08
N ALA A 263 -32.04 -19.88 -20.49
CA ALA A 263 -33.04 -20.93 -20.63
C ALA A 263 -33.54 -21.06 -22.08
N ILE A 264 -33.71 -19.94 -22.80
CA ILE A 264 -34.10 -19.91 -24.21
C ILE A 264 -33.05 -20.57 -25.11
N LEU A 265 -31.76 -20.41 -24.77
CA LEU A 265 -30.64 -21.05 -25.47
C LEU A 265 -30.41 -22.51 -25.07
N GLY A 266 -31.15 -23.00 -24.05
CA GLY A 266 -31.01 -24.32 -23.48
C GLY A 266 -31.80 -25.41 -24.19
N THR A 267 -32.19 -26.44 -23.44
CA THR A 267 -33.06 -27.53 -23.89
C THR A 267 -34.49 -27.05 -24.17
N ALA A 268 -35.30 -27.86 -24.86
CA ALA A 268 -36.70 -27.51 -25.14
C ALA A 268 -37.52 -27.24 -23.86
N GLU A 269 -37.27 -27.99 -22.78
CA GLU A 269 -37.92 -27.78 -21.49
C GLU A 269 -37.47 -26.48 -20.82
N GLU A 270 -36.17 -26.17 -20.86
CA GLU A 270 -35.65 -24.91 -20.35
C GLU A 270 -36.18 -23.73 -21.16
N ARG A 271 -36.25 -23.85 -22.49
CA ARG A 271 -36.84 -22.82 -23.37
C ARG A 271 -38.28 -22.55 -22.98
N ALA A 272 -39.09 -23.58 -22.79
CA ALA A 272 -40.48 -23.42 -22.34
C ALA A 272 -40.57 -22.67 -21.00
N ARG A 273 -39.72 -22.98 -20.02
CA ARG A 273 -39.63 -22.25 -18.74
C ARG A 273 -39.19 -20.80 -18.93
N GLY A 274 -38.18 -20.57 -19.75
CA GLY A 274 -37.65 -19.24 -20.08
C GLY A 274 -38.74 -18.34 -20.66
N ILE A 275 -39.51 -18.86 -21.62
CA ILE A 275 -40.63 -18.15 -22.24
C ILE A 275 -41.78 -17.93 -21.27
N LYS A 276 -42.13 -18.94 -20.47
CA LYS A 276 -43.16 -18.84 -19.42
C LYS A 276 -42.84 -17.69 -18.46
N LEU A 277 -41.61 -17.63 -17.95
CA LEU A 277 -41.18 -16.57 -17.04
C LEU A 277 -41.10 -15.22 -17.77
N ALA A 278 -40.47 -15.16 -18.95
CA ALA A 278 -40.30 -13.93 -19.74
C ALA A 278 -41.64 -13.22 -19.98
N ARG A 279 -42.69 -13.98 -20.30
CA ARG A 279 -44.02 -13.43 -20.55
C ARG A 279 -44.58 -12.64 -19.37
N GLN A 280 -44.25 -12.99 -18.14
CA GLN A 280 -44.77 -12.30 -16.96
C GLN A 280 -44.21 -10.90 -16.78
N PHE A 281 -42.94 -10.67 -17.10
CA PHE A 281 -42.30 -9.39 -16.77
C PHE A 281 -42.00 -8.53 -17.99
N LEU A 282 -42.02 -9.07 -19.22
CA LEU A 282 -41.91 -8.27 -20.45
C LEU A 282 -43.00 -7.18 -20.57
N VAL A 283 -44.13 -7.33 -19.87
CA VAL A 283 -45.17 -6.30 -19.79
C VAL A 283 -44.62 -4.95 -19.30
N HIS A 284 -43.63 -4.97 -18.40
CA HIS A 284 -43.00 -3.78 -17.83
C HIS A 284 -41.99 -3.10 -18.79
N TYR A 285 -41.52 -3.81 -19.82
CA TYR A 285 -40.46 -3.35 -20.73
C TYR A 285 -40.98 -2.90 -22.11
N ARG A 286 -42.30 -2.95 -22.34
CA ARG A 286 -42.94 -2.61 -23.63
C ARG A 286 -42.48 -1.28 -24.24
N ARG A 287 -42.45 -0.22 -23.43
CA ARG A 287 -42.05 1.12 -23.90
C ARG A 287 -40.58 1.15 -24.35
N GLN A 288 -39.72 0.45 -23.63
CA GLN A 288 -38.30 0.39 -23.94
C GLN A 288 -38.05 -0.42 -25.21
N LEU A 289 -38.70 -1.58 -25.34
CA LEU A 289 -38.61 -2.43 -26.54
C LEU A 289 -39.00 -1.65 -27.80
N TRP A 290 -40.09 -0.89 -27.75
CA TRP A 290 -40.54 -0.08 -28.88
C TRP A 290 -39.60 1.10 -29.17
N VAL A 291 -39.31 1.94 -28.17
CA VAL A 291 -38.58 3.20 -28.36
C VAL A 291 -37.08 3.00 -28.59
N LYS A 292 -36.48 1.96 -28.00
CA LYS A 292 -35.02 1.76 -27.99
C LYS A 292 -34.53 0.65 -28.90
N HIS A 293 -35.38 -0.33 -29.17
CA HIS A 293 -35.02 -1.47 -30.02
C HIS A 293 -35.85 -1.53 -31.31
N GLY A 294 -36.82 -0.62 -31.50
CA GLY A 294 -37.66 -0.60 -32.69
C GLY A 294 -38.61 -1.81 -32.79
N ILE A 295 -38.72 -2.60 -31.72
CA ILE A 295 -39.56 -3.80 -31.70
C ILE A 295 -41.00 -3.34 -31.50
N ASP A 296 -41.77 -3.37 -32.57
CA ASP A 296 -43.17 -2.93 -32.55
C ASP A 296 -44.09 -3.99 -31.91
N VAL A 297 -44.11 -3.95 -30.59
CA VAL A 297 -44.98 -4.78 -29.73
C VAL A 297 -46.44 -4.31 -29.75
N LEU A 298 -46.75 -3.15 -30.34
CA LEU A 298 -48.09 -2.56 -30.36
C LEU A 298 -48.89 -2.95 -31.62
N THR A 299 -48.23 -3.06 -32.78
CA THR A 299 -48.89 -3.46 -34.04
C THR A 299 -49.02 -4.97 -34.23
N TRP A 300 -48.36 -5.80 -33.41
CA TRP A 300 -48.44 -7.26 -33.56
C TRP A 300 -49.85 -7.84 -33.33
N LYS A 301 -50.75 -7.12 -32.64
CA LYS A 301 -52.18 -7.47 -32.57
C LYS A 301 -52.85 -7.52 -33.95
N ALA A 302 -52.30 -6.86 -34.97
CA ALA A 302 -52.87 -6.80 -36.32
C ALA A 302 -52.35 -7.90 -37.26
N ARG A 303 -51.37 -8.72 -36.85
CA ARG A 303 -50.84 -9.84 -37.68
C ARG A 303 -51.35 -11.22 -37.27
N ALA A 304 -51.97 -11.33 -36.09
CA ALA A 304 -52.51 -12.58 -35.56
C ALA A 304 -54.05 -12.66 -35.58
N ALA A 305 -54.70 -11.65 -36.17
CA ALA A 305 -56.13 -11.63 -36.53
C ALA A 305 -56.23 -11.74 -38.05
#